data_AF-A0A397U595-F1
#
_entry.id   AF-A0A397U595-F1
#
_cell.length_a   1.000
_cell.length_b   1.000
_cell.length_c   1.000
_cell.angle_alpha   90.00
_cell.angle_beta   90.00
_cell.angle_gamma   90.00
#
_symmetry.space_group_name_H-M   'P 1'
#
loop_
_entity.id
_entity.type
_entity.pdbx_description
1 polymer ?
#
loop_
_entity_poly.entity_id
_entity_poly.type
_entity_poly.pdbx_seq_one_letter_code
_entity_poly.pdbx_strand_id
1 'polypeptide(L)' 'MSRGKAYLIIGKYEEAYAILTRLLEIESKNIIALKYRGEINYIMERYEESISDLENLLEIKPGDVWEGEAYN' A
#
# COMPACT_ATOMS: atom_id res chain seq x y z
N MET A 1 -10.50 -6.31 21.89
CA MET A 1 -9.97 -5.12 21.16
C MET A 1 -11.09 -4.09 21.10
N SER A 2 -10.92 -2.90 21.68
CA SER A 2 -12.00 -1.91 21.83
C SER A 2 -12.25 -1.14 20.52
N ARG A 3 -13.50 -0.81 20.17
CA ARG A 3 -13.87 -0.05 18.96
C ARG A 3 -13.01 1.20 18.72
N GLY A 4 -12.65 1.93 19.78
CA GLY A 4 -11.79 3.12 19.68
C GLY A 4 -10.39 2.84 19.11
N LYS A 5 -9.80 1.67 19.38
CA LYS A 5 -8.50 1.29 18.79
C LYS A 5 -8.63 1.04 17.28
N ALA A 6 -9.74 0.46 16.83
CA ALA A 6 -10.00 0.23 15.41
C ALA A 6 -10.17 1.55 14.65
N TYR A 7 -10.94 2.51 15.19
CA TYR A 7 -11.08 3.83 14.56
C TYR A 7 -9.76 4.61 14.48
N LEU A 8 -8.91 4.53 15.52
CA LEU A 8 -7.60 5.16 15.50
C LEU A 8 -6.67 4.55 14.43
N ILE A 9 -6.73 3.24 14.25
CA ILE A 9 -5.97 2.53 13.22
C ILE A 9 -6.45 2.94 11.82
N ILE A 10 -7.77 2.93 11.59
CA ILE A 10 -8.38 3.35 10.32
C ILE A 10 -8.00 4.80 9.97
N GLY A 11 -8.09 5.72 10.95
CA GLY A 11 -7.71 7.12 10.74
C GLY A 11 -6.26 7.27 10.27
N LYS A 12 -5.32 6.53 10.89
CA LYS A 12 -3.91 6.52 10.50
C LYS A 12 -3.68 5.98 9.08
N TYR A 13 -4.47 5.00 8.66
CA TYR A 13 -4.38 4.47 7.31
C TYR A 13 -4.88 5.47 6.26
N GLU A 14 -5.97 6.20 6.53
CA GLU A 14 -6.44 7.26 5.63
C GLU A 14 -5.43 8.42 5.52
N GLU A 15 -4.82 8.82 6.63
CA GLU A 15 -3.77 9.86 6.65
C GLU A 15 -2.54 9.42 5.85
N ALA A 16 -2.08 8.18 6.06
CA ALA A 16 -0.98 7.61 5.31
C ALA A 16 -1.30 7.47 3.82
N TYR A 17 -2.50 7.01 3.48
CA TYR A 17 -2.98 6.92 2.10
C TYR A 17 -2.92 8.28 1.37
N ALA A 18 -3.35 9.36 2.03
CA ALA A 18 -3.30 10.70 1.46
C ALA A 18 -1.86 11.19 1.21
N ILE A 19 -0.94 10.91 2.14
CA ILE A 19 0.49 11.26 1.99
C ILE A 19 1.10 10.49 0.82
N LEU A 20 0.87 9.19 0.73
CA LEU A 20 1.41 8.33 -0.32
C LEU A 20 0.85 8.68 -1.69
N THR A 21 -0.43 9.06 -1.76
CA THR A 21 -1.06 9.53 -3.00
C THR A 21 -0.39 10.80 -3.51
N ARG A 22 -0.16 11.79 -2.64
CA ARG A 22 0.60 13.01 -3.02
C ARG A 22 2.02 12.71 -3.45
N LEU A 23 2.68 11.74 -2.80
CA LEU A 23 4.01 11.33 -3.21
C LEU A 23 3.99 10.73 -4.63
N LEU A 24 2.98 9.93 -4.97
CA LEU A 24 2.82 9.37 -6.32
C LEU A 24 2.40 10.40 -7.38
N GLU A 25 1.77 11.50 -6.99
CA GLU A 25 1.53 12.64 -7.90
C GLU A 25 2.85 13.32 -8.31
N ILE A 26 3.85 13.32 -7.43
CA ILE A 26 5.17 13.93 -7.66
C ILE A 26 6.13 12.92 -8.32
N GLU A 27 6.12 11.69 -7.83
CA GLU A 27 7.00 10.59 -8.22
C GLU A 27 6.16 9.34 -8.51
N SER A 28 5.56 9.28 -9.71
CA SER A 28 4.61 8.22 -10.09
C SER A 28 5.18 6.80 -10.06
N LYS A 29 6.51 6.65 -10.07
CA LYS A 29 7.21 5.36 -9.98
C LYS A 29 7.93 5.15 -8.64
N ASN A 30 7.52 5.85 -7.58
CA ASN A 30 8.09 5.66 -6.26
C ASN A 30 7.67 4.28 -5.70
N ILE A 31 8.63 3.36 -5.68
CA ILE A 31 8.47 1.96 -5.25
C ILE A 31 7.92 1.86 -3.82
N ILE A 32 8.42 2.71 -2.92
CA ILE A 32 8.01 2.72 -1.51
C ILE A 32 6.55 3.16 -1.40
N ALA A 33 6.17 4.18 -2.17
CA ALA A 33 4.82 4.71 -2.15
C ALA A 33 3.81 3.71 -2.70
N LEU A 34 4.11 3.06 -3.83
CA LEU A 34 3.27 2.01 -4.42
C LEU A 34 3.10 0.82 -3.46
N LYS A 35 4.20 0.34 -2.85
CA LYS A 35 4.16 -0.78 -1.89
C LYS A 35 3.24 -0.47 -0.71
N TYR A 36 3.49 0.63 0.00
CA TYR A 36 2.73 0.94 1.21
C TYR A 36 1.29 1.37 0.91
N ARG A 37 1.02 2.02 -0.22
CA ARG A 37 -0.36 2.37 -0.60
C ARG A 37 -1.15 1.12 -0.98
N GLY A 38 -0.51 0.16 -1.67
CA GLY A 38 -1.08 -1.16 -1.95
C GLY A 38 -1.43 -1.94 -0.67
N GLU A 39 -0.52 -1.98 0.31
CA GLU A 39 -0.77 -2.63 1.61
C GLU A 39 -1.93 -1.96 2.38
N ILE A 40 -1.97 -0.62 2.40
CA ILE A 40 -3.05 0.13 3.05
C ILE A 40 -4.40 -0.14 2.38
N ASN A 41 -4.43 -0.12 1.04
CA ASN A 41 -5.63 -0.46 0.28
C ASN A 41 -6.12 -1.87 0.60
N TYR A 42 -5.22 -2.85 0.73
CA TYR A 42 -5.59 -4.20 1.16
C TYR A 42 -6.20 -4.22 2.57
N ILE A 43 -5.57 -3.55 3.55
CA ILE A 43 -6.07 -3.49 4.94
C ILE A 43 -7.44 -2.79 5.01
N MET A 44 -7.69 -1.86 4.11
CA MET A 44 -8.95 -1.12 4.00
C MET A 44 -9.99 -1.80 3.09
N GLU A 45 -9.72 -3.03 2.64
CA GLU A 45 -10.58 -3.82 1.76
C GLU A 45 -10.86 -3.16 0.39
N ARG A 46 -9.95 -2.27 -0.06
CA ARG A 46 -9.90 -1.63 -1.38
C ARG A 46 -9.04 -2.46 -2.33
N TYR A 47 -9.53 -3.64 -2.69
CA TYR A 47 -8.71 -4.66 -3.35
C TYR A 47 -8.29 -4.26 -4.76
N GLU A 48 -9.18 -3.63 -5.53
CA GLU A 48 -8.91 -3.17 -6.89
C GLU A 48 -7.77 -2.15 -6.92
N GLU A 49 -7.79 -1.18 -6.01
CA GLU A 49 -6.73 -0.18 -5.88
C GLU A 49 -5.42 -0.80 -5.37
N SER A 50 -5.51 -1.79 -4.48
CA SER A 50 -4.33 -2.55 -4.01
C SER A 50 -3.66 -3.29 -5.16
N ILE A 51 -4.44 -4.01 -5.97
CA ILE A 51 -3.94 -4.74 -7.15
C ILE A 51 -3.28 -3.76 -8.12
N SER A 52 -3.91 -2.62 -8.41
CA SER A 52 -3.35 -1.63 -9.33
C SER A 52 -2.00 -1.08 -8.85
N ASP A 53 -1.86 -0.79 -7.56
CA ASP A 53 -0.59 -0.33 -6.99
C ASP A 53 0.51 -1.41 -7.06
N LEU A 54 0.16 -2.67 -6.81
CA LEU A 54 1.08 -3.81 -6.87
C LEU A 54 1.48 -4.17 -8.30
N GLU A 55 0.58 -4.04 -9.28
CA GLU A 55 0.88 -4.20 -10.70
C GLU A 55 1.89 -3.13 -11.16
N ASN A 56 1.65 -1.87 -10.81
CA ASN A 56 2.59 -0.79 -11.09
C ASN A 56 3.96 -1.02 -10.43
N LEU A 57 3.97 -1.56 -9.21
CA LEU A 57 5.22 -1.93 -8.52
C LEU A 57 5.98 -3.04 -9.25
N LEU A 58 5.27 -4.06 -9.74
CA LEU A 58 5.85 -5.17 -10.51
C LEU A 58 6.43 -4.72 -11.86
N GLU A 59 5.80 -3.75 -12.53
CA GLU A 59 6.36 -3.15 -13.75
C GLU A 59 7.70 -2.46 -13.50
N ILE A 60 7.90 -1.89 -12.31
CA ILE A 60 9.14 -1.18 -11.93
C ILE A 60 10.19 -2.16 -11.41
N LYS A 61 9.78 -3.13 -10.59
CA LYS A 61 10.63 -4.16 -9.99
C LYS A 61 9.98 -5.55 -10.15
N PRO A 62 10.22 -6.22 -11.28
CA PRO A 62 9.64 -7.53 -11.54
C PRO A 62 10.14 -8.66 -10.62
N GLY A 63 11.15 -8.41 -9.76
CA GLY A 63 11.79 -9.42 -8.92
C GLY A 63 11.63 -9.30 -7.40
N ASP A 64 11.07 -8.21 -6.86
CA ASP A 64 11.12 -7.96 -5.39
C ASP A 64 9.87 -8.43 -4.61
N VAL A 65 8.72 -8.63 -5.27
CA VAL A 65 7.43 -8.83 -4.55
C VAL A 65 7.17 -10.30 -4.19
N TRP A 66 7.88 -11.27 -4.79
CA TRP A 66 7.56 -12.71 -4.63
C TRP A 66 8.73 -13.61 -4.19
N GLU A 67 9.95 -13.09 -3.98
CA GLU A 67 11.11 -13.92 -3.61
C GLU A 67 11.53 -13.82 -2.13
N GLY A 68 10.69 -13.23 -1.26
CA GLY A 68 11.06 -12.92 0.13
C GLY A 68 10.36 -13.69 1.27
N GLU A 69 9.13 -14.19 1.10
CA GLU A 69 8.32 -14.69 2.25
C GLU A 69 7.50 -15.96 1.96
N ALA A 70 7.88 -16.75 0.94
CA ALA A 70 7.24 -18.05 0.67
C ALA A 70 7.97 -19.27 1.27
N TYR A 71 9.19 -19.10 1.79
CA TYR A 71 9.91 -20.18 2.48
C TYR A 71 10.82 -19.62 3.58
N ASN A 72 10.28 -19.46 4.78
CA ASN A 72 10.90 -19.80 6.07
C ASN A 72 9.86 -19.71 7.19
#